data_AF-A0A6V7HRC0-F1
#
_entry.id   AF-A0A6V7HRC0-F1
#
_cell.length_a   1.000
_cell.length_b   1.000
_cell.length_c   1.000
_cell.angle_alpha   90.00
_cell.angle_beta   90.00
_cell.angle_gamma   90.00
#
_symmetry.space_group_name_H-M   'P 1'
#
loop_
_entity.id
_entity.type
_entity.pdbx_description
1 polymer ?
#
loop_
_entity_poly.entity_id
_entity_poly.type
_entity_poly.pdbx_seq_one_letter_code
_entity_poly.pdbx_strand_id
1 'polypeptide(L)'
;LVTINGLDTADRYWGSYRPNLYFGMKTRDPQSLVSGLMWYRPNNLRRGQEAFRHWAEQKDKLDTYGWLEHDGKTFGVQEIHDGDIIIKTTYVKKPGGRHGGDWTARIGVTAKDPDALRAENDEVSFIFYSALEDKSTGNIKASLGADNRLSGMEGYTDGLGAYRFSMNPTKGTVEEHSFLIAVMPGLDLVKETVLQNLRLATQKGSNMKRIVLGGDQLPLDSEGKKTDPNFCATQVTAKVPFEFEVLFESGSVPLRKEKLTGKNFDAALTDQRK
;
A
#
# COMPACT_ATOMS: atom_id res chain seq x y z
N LEU A 1 20.60 -20.04 -22.83
CA LEU A 1 21.06 -19.63 -21.48
C LEU A 1 20.54 -18.23 -21.22
N VAL A 2 19.65 -18.05 -20.25
CA VAL A 2 19.25 -16.70 -19.80
C VAL A 2 20.39 -16.20 -18.91
N THR A 3 21.23 -15.33 -19.43
CA THR A 3 22.48 -14.86 -18.78
C THR A 3 22.29 -13.61 -17.93
N ILE A 4 21.09 -13.01 -17.90
CA ILE A 4 20.81 -11.77 -17.19
C ILE A 4 19.70 -12.03 -16.16
N ASN A 5 20.01 -11.92 -14.87
CA ASN A 5 19.02 -11.99 -13.81
C ASN A 5 18.19 -10.68 -13.85
N GLY A 6 16.89 -10.78 -13.56
CA GLY A 6 16.04 -9.59 -13.43
C GLY A 6 16.48 -8.64 -12.32
N LEU A 7 17.28 -9.13 -11.36
CA LEU A 7 17.95 -8.33 -10.34
C LEU A 7 19.15 -7.53 -10.88
N ASP A 8 19.78 -7.98 -11.97
CA ASP A 8 20.90 -7.28 -12.61
C ASP A 8 20.42 -6.12 -13.49
N THR A 9 19.11 -6.06 -13.78
CA THR A 9 18.50 -4.99 -14.59
C THR A 9 17.68 -4.07 -13.71
N ALA A 10 18.19 -2.86 -13.45
CA ALA A 10 17.59 -1.91 -12.51
C ALA A 10 16.11 -1.58 -12.80
N ASP A 11 15.72 -1.47 -14.08
CA ASP A 11 14.34 -1.19 -14.50
C ASP A 11 13.39 -2.37 -14.24
N ARG A 12 13.89 -3.58 -14.03
CA ARG A 12 13.10 -4.79 -13.77
C ARG A 12 13.14 -5.22 -12.31
N TYR A 13 13.97 -4.59 -11.48
CA TYR A 13 14.17 -4.95 -10.09
C TYR A 13 12.84 -4.97 -9.31
N TRP A 14 12.11 -3.86 -9.34
CA TRP A 14 10.75 -3.70 -8.81
C TRP A 14 9.69 -3.87 -9.89
N GLY A 15 8.48 -4.27 -9.53
CA GLY A 15 7.33 -4.21 -10.44
C GLY A 15 6.05 -4.75 -9.80
N SER A 16 4.97 -4.68 -10.57
CA SER A 16 3.65 -5.23 -10.25
C SER A 16 3.61 -6.76 -10.32
N TYR A 17 4.65 -7.45 -9.83
CA TYR A 17 4.86 -8.89 -9.96
C TYR A 17 4.01 -9.75 -8.99
N ARG A 18 2.85 -9.24 -8.58
CA ARG A 18 1.86 -9.93 -7.73
C ARG A 18 0.50 -9.96 -8.45
N PRO A 19 0.38 -10.67 -9.58
CA PRO A 19 -0.81 -10.60 -10.45
C PRO A 19 -2.09 -11.15 -9.80
N ASN A 20 -1.97 -11.86 -8.68
CA ASN A 20 -3.11 -12.33 -7.88
C ASN A 20 -3.72 -11.23 -6.99
N LEU A 21 -3.11 -10.03 -6.94
CA LEU A 21 -3.67 -8.86 -6.26
C LEU A 21 -4.24 -7.87 -7.27
N TYR A 22 -5.24 -7.09 -6.84
CA TYR A 22 -5.67 -5.94 -7.62
C TYR A 22 -4.53 -4.94 -7.83
N PHE A 23 -3.80 -4.62 -6.76
CA PHE A 23 -2.57 -3.82 -6.82
C PHE A 23 -1.56 -4.26 -5.76
N GLY A 24 -0.32 -4.48 -6.18
CA GLY A 24 0.79 -4.80 -5.28
C GLY A 24 2.13 -4.78 -6.01
N MET A 25 3.17 -4.31 -5.31
CA MET A 25 4.53 -4.24 -5.83
C MET A 25 5.42 -5.23 -5.08
N LYS A 26 6.32 -5.91 -5.79
CA LYS A 26 7.42 -6.68 -5.19
C LYS A 26 8.68 -6.57 -6.02
N THR A 27 9.80 -6.96 -5.42
CA THR A 27 11.03 -7.15 -6.18
C THR A 27 11.03 -8.51 -6.89
N ARG A 28 11.98 -8.75 -7.79
CA ARG A 28 12.23 -10.09 -8.36
C ARG A 28 13.02 -11.02 -7.45
N ASP A 29 13.43 -10.54 -6.27
CA ASP A 29 14.10 -11.36 -5.27
C ASP A 29 13.05 -12.28 -4.60
N PRO A 30 13.28 -13.60 -4.56
CA PRO A 30 12.36 -14.56 -3.94
C PRO A 30 12.26 -14.45 -2.40
N GLN A 31 13.13 -13.67 -1.76
CA GLN A 31 13.14 -13.43 -0.32
C GLN A 31 13.08 -11.92 -0.06
N SER A 32 11.98 -11.31 -0.47
CA SER A 32 11.90 -9.84 -0.52
C SER A 32 10.75 -9.23 0.24
N LEU A 33 10.83 -7.91 0.34
CA LEU A 33 9.74 -7.06 0.78
C LEU A 33 8.66 -7.02 -0.30
N VAL A 34 7.43 -7.33 0.10
CA VAL A 34 6.24 -7.18 -0.75
C VAL A 34 5.36 -6.07 -0.22
N SER A 35 4.56 -5.49 -1.10
CA SER A 35 3.53 -4.53 -0.74
C SER A 35 2.20 -4.85 -1.42
N GLY A 36 1.13 -4.27 -0.92
CA GLY A 36 -0.21 -4.44 -1.50
C GLY A 36 -1.20 -3.40 -1.00
N LEU A 37 -2.25 -3.22 -1.81
CA LEU A 37 -3.40 -2.40 -1.50
C LEU A 37 -4.60 -3.28 -1.13
N MET A 38 -5.35 -2.84 -0.13
CA MET A 38 -6.68 -3.34 0.19
C MET A 38 -7.63 -2.17 0.32
N TRP A 39 -8.92 -2.41 0.12
CA TRP A 39 -9.94 -1.41 0.41
C TRP A 39 -11.27 -2.03 0.78
N TYR A 40 -12.11 -1.23 1.43
CA TYR A 40 -13.49 -1.57 1.75
C TYR A 40 -14.30 -0.30 2.04
N ARG A 41 -15.63 -0.38 1.93
CA ARG A 41 -16.54 0.64 2.46
C ARG A 41 -16.87 0.31 3.92
N PRO A 42 -16.65 1.23 4.89
CA PRO A 42 -16.90 0.95 6.31
C PRO A 42 -18.31 0.41 6.61
N ASN A 43 -19.33 0.95 5.93
CA ASN A 43 -20.72 0.53 6.14
C ASN A 43 -21.02 -0.88 5.60
N ASN A 44 -20.34 -1.30 4.55
CA ASN A 44 -20.49 -2.65 4.00
C ASN A 44 -19.75 -3.68 4.85
N LEU A 45 -18.54 -3.35 5.33
CA LEU A 45 -17.76 -4.26 6.16
C LEU A 45 -18.47 -4.61 7.47
N ARG A 46 -19.27 -3.68 8.03
CA ARG A 46 -20.13 -3.96 9.19
C ARG A 46 -21.20 -5.01 8.94
N ARG A 47 -21.62 -5.20 7.68
CA ARG A 47 -22.63 -6.18 7.27
C ARG A 47 -22.01 -7.53 6.89
N GLY A 48 -20.72 -7.56 6.56
CA GLY A 48 -19.99 -8.78 6.26
C GLY A 48 -18.61 -8.51 5.63
N GLN A 49 -17.71 -9.48 5.74
CA GLN A 49 -16.33 -9.39 5.21
C GLN A 49 -16.25 -9.51 3.68
N GLU A 50 -17.35 -9.85 3.02
CA GLU A 50 -17.44 -10.01 1.55
C GLU A 50 -17.16 -8.72 0.79
N ALA A 51 -17.22 -7.55 1.44
CA ALA A 51 -16.91 -6.26 0.84
C ALA A 51 -15.44 -5.83 0.97
N PHE A 52 -14.58 -6.72 1.50
CA PHE A 52 -13.15 -6.44 1.68
C PHE A 52 -12.33 -6.95 0.48
N ARG A 53 -11.73 -6.01 -0.26
CA ARG A 53 -11.00 -6.29 -1.50
C ARG A 53 -9.50 -6.40 -1.24
N HIS A 54 -8.87 -7.41 -1.82
CA HIS A 54 -7.41 -7.63 -1.74
C HIS A 54 -6.93 -8.51 -2.89
N TRP A 55 -7.22 -9.81 -2.81
CA TRP A 55 -7.03 -10.78 -3.90
C TRP A 55 -7.95 -10.45 -5.08
N ALA A 56 -7.46 -10.64 -6.30
CA ALA A 56 -8.26 -10.47 -7.51
C ALA A 56 -9.20 -11.68 -7.69
N GLU A 57 -10.34 -11.67 -7.00
CA GLU A 57 -11.29 -12.78 -6.98
C GLU A 57 -12.52 -12.48 -7.82
N GLN A 58 -12.92 -13.42 -8.68
CA GLN A 58 -14.14 -13.27 -9.49
C GLN A 58 -15.41 -13.06 -8.65
N LYS A 59 -15.41 -13.57 -7.40
CA LYS A 59 -16.53 -13.42 -6.45
C LYS A 59 -16.75 -11.98 -5.98
N ASP A 60 -15.76 -11.09 -6.16
CA ASP A 60 -15.87 -9.69 -5.79
C ASP A 60 -16.87 -8.91 -6.66
N LYS A 61 -17.19 -9.45 -7.85
CA LYS A 61 -18.17 -8.88 -8.80
C LYS A 61 -17.90 -7.41 -9.12
N LEU A 62 -16.63 -7.05 -9.29
CA LEU A 62 -16.24 -5.73 -9.80
C LEU A 62 -16.77 -5.57 -11.23
N ASP A 63 -17.17 -4.35 -11.59
CA ASP A 63 -17.69 -4.07 -12.94
C ASP A 63 -16.60 -4.24 -14.00
N THR A 64 -15.39 -3.76 -13.68
CA THR A 64 -14.18 -3.96 -14.46
C THR A 64 -12.95 -3.64 -13.62
N TYR A 65 -11.82 -4.26 -13.95
CA TYR A 65 -10.52 -3.86 -13.43
C TYR A 65 -9.42 -4.22 -14.43
N GLY A 66 -8.41 -3.36 -14.57
CA GLY A 66 -7.32 -3.65 -15.49
C GLY A 66 -6.35 -2.49 -15.69
N TRP A 67 -5.19 -2.83 -16.23
CA TRP A 67 -4.22 -1.85 -16.69
C TRP A 67 -4.70 -1.23 -18.01
N LEU A 68 -4.89 0.08 -18.02
CA LEU A 68 -5.13 0.87 -19.23
C LEU A 68 -3.82 1.08 -19.99
N GLU A 69 -2.73 1.30 -19.26
CA GLU A 69 -1.38 1.46 -19.78
C GLU A 69 -0.41 0.74 -18.84
N HIS A 70 0.53 -0.03 -19.37
CA HIS A 70 1.58 -0.68 -18.57
C HIS A 70 2.74 -1.11 -19.48
N ASP A 71 3.92 -0.54 -19.29
CA ASP A 71 5.10 -0.84 -20.13
C ASP A 71 5.89 -2.06 -19.63
N GLY A 72 5.52 -2.60 -18.46
CA GLY A 72 6.19 -3.73 -17.82
C GLY A 72 7.52 -3.37 -17.15
N LYS A 73 7.89 -2.08 -17.11
CA LYS A 73 9.25 -1.64 -16.75
C LYS A 73 9.32 -0.34 -15.96
N THR A 74 8.54 0.69 -16.25
CA THR A 74 8.73 2.01 -15.63
C THR A 74 7.45 2.57 -15.04
N PHE A 75 6.29 2.34 -15.67
CA PHE A 75 5.01 2.84 -15.19
C PHE A 75 3.84 1.88 -15.44
N GLY A 76 2.74 2.17 -14.77
CA GLY A 76 1.45 1.58 -15.09
C GLY A 76 0.31 2.45 -14.59
N VAL A 77 -0.81 2.42 -15.32
CA VAL A 77 -2.05 3.13 -15.04
C VAL A 77 -3.17 2.09 -15.07
N GLN A 78 -3.81 1.85 -13.94
CA GLN A 78 -4.91 0.91 -13.77
C GLN A 78 -6.15 1.64 -13.27
N GLU A 79 -7.30 1.15 -13.71
CA GLU A 79 -8.60 1.52 -13.15
C GLU A 79 -9.32 0.28 -12.63
N ILE A 80 -10.08 0.48 -11.56
CA ILE A 80 -10.86 -0.54 -10.86
C ILE A 80 -12.23 0.08 -10.57
N HIS A 81 -13.28 -0.52 -11.12
CA HIS A 81 -14.66 -0.07 -10.99
C HIS A 81 -15.39 -0.99 -10.02
N ASP A 82 -15.69 -0.48 -8.83
CA ASP A 82 -16.27 -1.25 -7.71
C ASP A 82 -17.60 -0.63 -7.28
N GLY A 83 -18.68 -0.93 -8.01
CA GLY A 83 -20.00 -0.37 -7.75
C GLY A 83 -20.07 1.09 -8.17
N ASP A 84 -20.30 2.02 -7.23
CA ASP A 84 -20.43 3.45 -7.50
C ASP A 84 -19.11 4.24 -7.42
N ILE A 85 -17.98 3.58 -7.14
CA ILE A 85 -16.65 4.22 -7.13
C ILE A 85 -15.74 3.70 -8.25
N ILE A 86 -14.84 4.58 -8.67
CA ILE A 86 -13.71 4.27 -9.53
C ILE A 86 -12.44 4.52 -8.72
N ILE A 87 -11.64 3.47 -8.54
CA ILE A 87 -10.31 3.54 -7.94
C ILE A 87 -9.29 3.54 -9.08
N LYS A 88 -8.40 4.53 -9.06
CA LYS A 88 -7.28 4.64 -10.00
C LYS A 88 -5.98 4.39 -9.26
N THR A 89 -5.21 3.44 -9.74
CA THR A 89 -3.88 3.11 -9.23
C THR A 89 -2.87 3.41 -10.33
N THR A 90 -1.92 4.31 -10.07
CA THR A 90 -0.89 4.68 -11.04
C THR A 90 0.46 4.62 -10.36
N TYR A 91 1.45 3.98 -10.97
CA TYR A 91 2.79 3.96 -10.41
C TYR A 91 3.83 4.40 -11.43
N VAL A 92 4.92 4.97 -10.91
CA VAL A 92 6.10 5.41 -11.65
C VAL A 92 7.34 4.94 -10.90
N LYS A 93 8.33 4.44 -11.62
CA LYS A 93 9.64 4.07 -11.09
C LYS A 93 10.71 5.05 -11.56
N LYS A 94 11.67 5.34 -10.69
CA LYS A 94 12.85 6.15 -10.98
C LYS A 94 14.10 5.34 -10.64
N PRO A 95 14.82 4.83 -11.67
CA PRO A 95 16.06 4.09 -11.46
C PRO A 95 17.09 4.92 -10.68
N GLY A 96 17.86 4.25 -9.82
CA GLY A 96 18.93 4.88 -9.05
C GLY A 96 19.50 3.93 -8.00
N GLY A 97 20.65 4.31 -7.42
CA GLY A 97 21.29 3.51 -6.39
C GLY A 97 21.70 2.12 -6.89
N ARG A 98 21.68 1.13 -6.00
CA ARG A 98 22.12 -0.25 -6.27
C ARG A 98 20.98 -1.28 -6.29
N HIS A 99 19.77 -0.90 -5.83
CA HIS A 99 18.66 -1.84 -5.59
C HIS A 99 17.37 -1.41 -6.30
N GLY A 100 17.47 -1.04 -7.59
CA GLY A 100 16.31 -0.74 -8.44
C GLY A 100 15.75 0.69 -8.34
N GLY A 101 16.25 1.50 -7.40
CA GLY A 101 15.87 2.91 -7.25
C GLY A 101 14.61 3.13 -6.42
N ASP A 102 13.92 4.23 -6.73
CA ASP A 102 12.74 4.68 -6.02
C ASP A 102 11.49 4.38 -6.86
N TRP A 103 10.34 4.28 -6.21
CA TRP A 103 9.06 4.25 -6.92
C TRP A 103 7.97 4.91 -6.11
N THR A 104 6.92 5.37 -6.79
CA THR A 104 5.76 5.95 -6.15
C THR A 104 4.50 5.45 -6.82
N ALA A 105 3.51 5.10 -6.00
CA ALA A 105 2.17 4.75 -6.44
C ALA A 105 1.20 5.81 -5.95
N ARG A 106 0.47 6.43 -6.87
CA ARG A 106 -0.66 7.31 -6.58
C ARG A 106 -1.94 6.52 -6.68
N ILE A 107 -2.72 6.53 -5.59
CA ILE A 107 -3.99 5.83 -5.49
C ILE A 107 -5.06 6.88 -5.23
N GLY A 108 -6.07 6.93 -6.09
CA GLY A 108 -7.19 7.85 -6.00
C GLY A 108 -8.52 7.14 -6.10
N VAL A 109 -9.56 7.75 -5.54
CA VAL A 109 -10.94 7.30 -5.64
C VAL A 109 -11.86 8.46 -5.98
N THR A 110 -12.80 8.19 -6.87
CA THR A 110 -13.85 9.11 -7.32
C THR A 110 -15.18 8.37 -7.42
N ALA A 111 -16.29 9.10 -7.35
CA ALA A 111 -17.59 8.54 -7.67
C ALA A 111 -17.77 8.41 -9.18
N LYS A 112 -18.48 7.37 -9.63
CA LYS A 112 -18.92 7.27 -11.03
C LYS A 112 -19.89 8.40 -11.39
N ASP A 113 -20.77 8.73 -10.46
CA ASP A 113 -21.70 9.86 -10.55
C ASP A 113 -21.47 10.79 -9.36
N PRO A 114 -20.77 11.93 -9.55
CA PRO A 114 -20.50 12.89 -8.49
C PRO A 114 -21.76 13.49 -7.85
N ASP A 115 -22.86 13.58 -8.59
CA ASP A 115 -24.12 14.16 -8.11
C ASP A 115 -24.91 13.17 -7.23
N ALA A 116 -24.59 11.88 -7.31
CA ALA A 116 -25.20 10.82 -6.51
C ALA A 116 -24.55 10.63 -5.13
N LEU A 117 -23.41 11.29 -4.86
CA LEU A 117 -22.70 11.24 -3.58
C LEU A 117 -23.59 11.75 -2.44
N ARG A 118 -23.84 10.89 -1.44
CA ARG A 118 -24.57 11.26 -0.21
C ARG A 118 -23.59 11.36 0.95
N ALA A 119 -23.42 12.56 1.49
CA ALA A 119 -22.42 12.95 2.49
C ALA A 119 -22.18 12.00 3.70
N GLU A 120 -23.14 11.14 4.05
CA GLU A 120 -23.07 10.21 5.18
C GLU A 120 -22.61 8.78 4.82
N ASN A 121 -22.51 8.41 3.53
CA ASN A 121 -22.17 7.05 3.07
C ASN A 121 -20.95 6.96 2.13
N ASP A 122 -20.29 8.08 1.83
CA ASP A 122 -19.27 8.16 0.78
C ASP A 122 -17.84 8.01 1.31
N GLU A 123 -17.64 7.07 2.22
CA GLU A 123 -16.32 6.79 2.78
C GLU A 123 -15.73 5.50 2.24
N VAL A 124 -14.43 5.55 1.96
CA VAL A 124 -13.64 4.38 1.61
C VAL A 124 -12.45 4.30 2.56
N SER A 125 -12.24 3.11 3.11
CA SER A 125 -11.03 2.77 3.84
C SER A 125 -10.04 2.12 2.90
N PHE A 126 -8.86 2.73 2.76
CA PHE A 126 -7.70 2.12 2.11
C PHE A 126 -6.75 1.57 3.16
N ILE A 127 -6.19 0.40 2.90
CA ILE A 127 -5.09 -0.17 3.66
C ILE A 127 -3.94 -0.43 2.71
N PHE A 128 -2.80 0.22 2.94
CA PHE A 128 -1.56 -0.10 2.25
C PHE A 128 -0.63 -0.81 3.22
N TYR A 129 -0.11 -1.97 2.82
CA TYR A 129 0.75 -2.78 3.68
C TYR A 129 2.10 -3.08 3.02
N SER A 130 3.07 -3.41 3.84
CA SER A 130 4.26 -4.13 3.42
C SER A 130 4.60 -5.26 4.39
N ALA A 131 5.14 -6.34 3.83
CA ALA A 131 5.44 -7.56 4.55
C ALA A 131 6.74 -8.17 4.04
N LEU A 132 7.49 -8.82 4.91
CA LEU A 132 8.63 -9.65 4.53
C LEU A 132 8.12 -11.03 4.10
N GLU A 133 8.64 -11.56 3.00
CA GLU A 133 8.43 -12.96 2.63
C GLU A 133 9.05 -13.91 3.66
N ASP A 134 8.47 -15.10 3.81
CA ASP A 134 9.00 -16.13 4.69
C ASP A 134 10.46 -16.41 4.35
N LYS A 135 11.32 -16.45 5.37
CA LYS A 135 12.78 -16.61 5.26
C LYS A 135 13.54 -15.40 4.70
N SER A 136 12.88 -14.26 4.47
CA SER A 136 13.61 -13.02 4.15
C SER A 136 14.53 -12.64 5.31
N THR A 137 15.78 -12.36 4.99
CA THR A 137 16.73 -11.77 5.94
C THR A 137 16.53 -10.26 5.94
N GLY A 138 16.01 -9.73 7.05
CA GLY A 138 15.72 -8.31 7.15
C GLY A 138 14.83 -7.95 8.34
N ASN A 139 14.45 -6.68 8.38
CA ASN A 139 13.51 -6.15 9.35
C ASN A 139 12.59 -5.10 8.69
N ILE A 140 11.44 -4.92 9.32
CA ILE A 140 10.54 -3.78 9.12
C ILE A 140 10.43 -3.07 10.47
N LYS A 141 10.38 -1.75 10.45
CA LYS A 141 10.11 -0.92 11.63
C LYS A 141 9.12 0.17 11.25
N ALA A 142 8.09 0.33 12.06
CA ALA A 142 7.19 1.46 11.92
C ALA A 142 7.91 2.78 12.23
N SER A 143 7.73 3.76 11.36
CA SER A 143 8.20 5.13 11.58
C SER A 143 7.03 5.98 12.08
N LEU A 144 6.98 6.22 13.38
CA LEU A 144 5.96 7.06 14.00
C LEU A 144 6.37 8.54 13.94
N GLY A 145 5.46 9.40 13.51
CA GLY A 145 5.62 10.86 13.56
C GLY A 145 5.46 11.41 14.98
N ALA A 146 5.70 12.71 15.14
CA ALA A 146 5.66 13.40 16.43
C ALA A 146 4.28 13.35 17.13
N ASP A 147 3.21 13.09 16.40
CA ASP A 147 1.84 12.95 16.89
C ASP A 147 1.43 11.48 17.10
N ASN A 148 2.39 10.56 17.09
CA ASN A 148 2.19 9.12 17.17
C ASN A 148 1.34 8.53 16.03
N ARG A 149 1.18 9.26 14.92
CA ARG A 149 0.65 8.70 13.67
C ARG A 149 1.77 8.02 12.92
N LEU A 150 1.48 6.87 12.33
CA LEU A 150 2.41 6.22 11.42
C LEU A 150 2.67 7.14 10.22
N SER A 151 3.90 7.65 10.12
CA SER A 151 4.37 8.45 8.98
C SER A 151 4.84 7.57 7.82
N GLY A 152 5.11 6.29 8.13
CA GLY A 152 5.61 5.32 7.18
C GLY A 152 6.25 4.14 7.90
N MET A 153 7.12 3.45 7.19
CA MET A 153 7.92 2.36 7.74
C MET A 153 9.30 2.40 7.10
N GLU A 154 10.29 1.92 7.81
CA GLU A 154 11.65 1.78 7.31
C GLU A 154 12.19 0.41 7.68
N GLY A 155 13.23 -0.01 7.01
CA GLY A 155 13.80 -1.31 7.30
C GLY A 155 15.04 -1.58 6.47
N TYR A 156 15.45 -2.83 6.52
CA TYR A 156 16.57 -3.34 5.79
C TYR A 156 16.27 -4.76 5.31
N THR A 157 16.64 -5.10 4.07
CA THR A 157 16.80 -6.50 3.64
C THR A 157 18.13 -6.65 2.93
N ASP A 158 18.65 -7.87 2.83
CA ASP A 158 19.91 -8.10 2.11
C ASP A 158 19.81 -7.71 0.63
N GLY A 159 18.65 -7.95 0.00
CA GLY A 159 18.41 -7.56 -1.39
C GLY A 159 18.18 -6.05 -1.60
N LEU A 160 17.53 -5.36 -0.67
CA LEU A 160 17.16 -3.94 -0.85
C LEU A 160 18.11 -2.95 -0.17
N GLY A 161 18.98 -3.43 0.71
CA GLY A 161 19.64 -2.58 1.69
C GLY A 161 18.61 -1.84 2.56
N ALA A 162 19.00 -0.67 3.08
CA ALA A 162 18.07 0.19 3.80
C ALA A 162 16.99 0.74 2.87
N TYR A 163 15.75 0.84 3.33
CA TYR A 163 14.63 1.40 2.58
C TYR A 163 13.65 2.14 3.49
N ARG A 164 12.81 2.98 2.88
CA ARG A 164 11.71 3.66 3.55
C ARG A 164 10.46 3.68 2.68
N PHE A 165 9.32 3.46 3.31
CA PHE A 165 8.00 3.72 2.79
C PHE A 165 7.37 4.93 3.49
N SER A 166 6.60 5.72 2.76
CA SER A 166 5.70 6.73 3.33
C SER A 166 4.38 6.78 2.57
N MET A 167 3.31 7.16 3.26
CA MET A 167 1.97 7.29 2.68
C MET A 167 1.44 8.69 2.97
N ASN A 168 1.19 9.47 1.93
CA ASN A 168 0.87 10.90 2.04
C ASN A 168 -0.43 11.20 1.28
N PRO A 169 -1.51 11.63 1.97
CA PRO A 169 -2.67 12.20 1.29
C PRO A 169 -2.27 13.40 0.42
N THR A 170 -2.76 13.44 -0.82
CA THR A 170 -2.50 14.54 -1.77
C THR A 170 -3.75 15.36 -2.05
N LYS A 171 -4.94 14.75 -1.96
CA LYS A 171 -6.24 15.42 -2.16
C LYS A 171 -7.32 14.78 -1.28
N GLY A 172 -8.34 15.58 -0.95
CA GLY A 172 -9.51 15.13 -0.19
C GLY A 172 -9.32 15.17 1.33
N THR A 173 -10.28 14.61 2.06
CA THR A 173 -10.35 14.70 3.53
C THR A 173 -10.18 13.34 4.18
N VAL A 174 -9.18 13.22 5.05
CA VAL A 174 -8.98 12.05 5.90
C VAL A 174 -9.85 12.18 7.14
N GLU A 175 -10.71 11.19 7.35
CA GLU A 175 -11.63 11.09 8.49
C GLU A 175 -11.01 10.31 9.64
N GLU A 176 -10.24 9.27 9.32
CA GLU A 176 -9.59 8.42 10.31
C GLU A 176 -8.28 7.85 9.78
N HIS A 177 -7.32 7.66 10.68
CA HIS A 177 -6.03 7.04 10.36
C HIS A 177 -5.63 6.08 11.48
N SER A 178 -5.24 4.87 11.08
CA SER A 178 -4.74 3.88 12.02
C SER A 178 -3.66 3.03 11.36
N PHE A 179 -2.98 2.22 12.15
CA PHE A 179 -1.90 1.38 11.64
C PHE A 179 -1.92 0.01 12.31
N LEU A 180 -1.19 -0.93 11.72
CA LEU A 180 -0.94 -2.25 12.26
C LEU A 180 0.55 -2.56 12.19
N ILE A 181 1.11 -3.05 13.29
CA ILE A 181 2.42 -3.68 13.36
C ILE A 181 2.18 -5.07 13.95
N ALA A 182 2.54 -6.12 13.22
CA ALA A 182 2.21 -7.49 13.61
C ALA A 182 3.25 -8.50 13.12
N VAL A 183 3.12 -9.71 13.66
CA VAL A 183 3.71 -10.92 13.09
C VAL A 183 2.63 -11.61 12.26
N MET A 184 2.84 -11.65 10.95
CA MET A 184 2.01 -12.33 9.98
C MET A 184 2.54 -13.75 9.77
N PRO A 185 1.70 -14.80 9.84
CA PRO A 185 2.15 -16.19 9.70
C PRO A 185 2.66 -16.58 8.30
N GLY A 186 2.15 -15.93 7.26
CA GLY A 186 2.48 -16.21 5.86
C GLY A 186 1.77 -15.24 4.91
N LEU A 187 2.32 -15.09 3.70
CA LEU A 187 1.79 -14.12 2.71
C LEU A 187 0.38 -14.45 2.20
N ASP A 188 -0.02 -15.71 2.25
CA ASP A 188 -1.35 -16.20 1.94
C ASP A 188 -2.39 -15.75 2.98
N LEU A 189 -1.95 -15.43 4.21
CA LEU A 189 -2.78 -15.03 5.34
C LEU A 189 -2.77 -13.51 5.61
N VAL A 190 -2.32 -12.70 4.65
CA VAL A 190 -2.23 -11.24 4.81
C VAL A 190 -3.61 -10.62 5.05
N LYS A 191 -4.64 -11.05 4.29
CA LYS A 191 -6.00 -10.54 4.42
C LYS A 191 -6.58 -10.87 5.79
N GLU A 192 -6.38 -12.10 6.25
CA GLU A 192 -6.83 -12.64 7.53
C GLU A 192 -6.14 -11.92 8.68
N THR A 193 -4.82 -11.72 8.59
CA THR A 193 -4.04 -10.95 9.57
C THR A 193 -4.60 -9.54 9.73
N VAL A 194 -4.92 -8.86 8.63
CA VAL A 194 -5.53 -7.53 8.68
C VAL A 194 -6.92 -7.59 9.32
N LEU A 195 -7.80 -8.47 8.85
CA LEU A 195 -9.18 -8.58 9.31
C LEU A 195 -9.28 -8.89 10.82
N GLN A 196 -8.42 -9.78 11.34
CA GLN A 196 -8.37 -10.12 12.77
C GLN A 196 -7.94 -8.94 13.66
N ASN A 197 -7.23 -7.98 13.09
CA ASN A 197 -6.73 -6.80 13.79
C ASN A 197 -7.57 -5.54 13.54
N LEU A 198 -8.72 -5.67 12.87
CA LEU A 198 -9.71 -4.60 12.79
C LEU A 198 -10.57 -4.56 14.05
N ARG A 199 -10.81 -3.37 14.56
CA ARG A 199 -11.70 -3.12 15.70
C ARG A 199 -12.54 -1.87 15.51
N LEU A 200 -13.63 -1.78 16.27
CA LEU A 200 -14.38 -0.54 16.38
C LEU A 200 -13.76 0.34 17.46
N ALA A 201 -13.38 1.57 17.09
CA ALA A 201 -12.91 2.59 18.02
C ALA A 201 -13.78 3.84 17.91
N THR A 202 -13.95 4.55 19.02
CA THR A 202 -14.62 5.85 19.04
C THR A 202 -13.66 6.91 18.52
N GLN A 203 -14.08 7.66 17.51
CA GLN A 203 -13.28 8.75 16.95
C GLN A 203 -13.05 9.83 18.00
N LYS A 204 -11.81 10.33 18.11
CA LYS A 204 -11.46 11.35 19.09
C LYS A 204 -12.31 12.62 18.86
N GLY A 205 -13.07 13.03 19.88
CA GLY A 205 -13.92 14.23 19.81
C GLY A 205 -15.29 14.02 19.15
N SER A 206 -15.69 12.76 18.89
CA SER A 206 -17.01 12.41 18.36
C SER A 206 -17.54 11.14 19.04
N ASN A 207 -18.86 10.92 19.02
CA ASN A 207 -19.47 9.64 19.42
C ASN A 207 -19.50 8.61 18.27
N MET A 208 -18.96 8.97 17.11
CA MET A 208 -18.92 8.11 15.94
C MET A 208 -17.91 6.97 16.12
N LYS A 209 -18.38 5.74 15.93
CA LYS A 209 -17.51 4.57 15.87
C LYS A 209 -16.93 4.42 14.46
N ARG A 210 -15.62 4.21 14.37
CA ARG A 210 -14.86 3.96 13.14
C ARG A 210 -14.24 2.55 13.20
N ILE A 211 -14.11 1.89 12.05
CA ILE A 211 -13.31 0.66 11.95
C ILE A 211 -11.86 1.08 11.80
N VAL A 212 -10.99 0.60 12.69
CA VAL A 212 -9.56 0.95 12.74
C VAL A 212 -8.69 -0.28 12.93
N LEU A 213 -7.43 -0.19 12.54
CA LEU A 213 -6.39 -1.16 12.87
C LEU A 213 -5.98 -1.10 14.34
N GLY A 214 -5.55 -2.23 14.90
CA GLY A 214 -5.23 -2.42 16.30
C GLY A 214 -4.00 -1.67 16.85
N GLY A 215 -3.15 -1.11 15.98
CA GLY A 215 -1.88 -0.50 16.37
C GLY A 215 -0.77 -1.54 16.47
N ASP A 216 0.05 -1.45 17.51
CA ASP A 216 1.08 -2.45 17.82
C ASP A 216 0.45 -3.70 18.42
N GLN A 217 0.54 -4.82 17.71
CA GLN A 217 -0.05 -6.13 18.05
C GLN A 217 1.03 -7.22 18.09
N LEU A 218 2.25 -6.86 18.47
CA LEU A 218 3.35 -7.81 18.56
C LEU A 218 3.21 -8.72 19.78
N PRO A 219 3.25 -10.06 19.59
CA PRO A 219 3.28 -10.97 20.72
C PRO A 219 4.59 -10.84 21.49
N LEU A 220 4.52 -11.18 22.79
CA LEU A 220 5.68 -11.28 23.65
C LEU A 220 6.31 -12.68 23.52
N ASP A 221 7.63 -12.73 23.51
CA ASP A 221 8.40 -13.97 23.59
C ASP A 221 8.46 -14.50 25.03
N SER A 222 9.17 -15.62 25.22
CA SER A 222 9.35 -16.27 26.53
C SER A 222 10.08 -15.39 27.56
N GLU A 223 10.79 -14.35 27.12
CA GLU A 223 11.50 -13.40 27.97
C GLU A 223 10.69 -12.12 28.22
N GLY A 224 9.45 -12.05 27.70
CA GLY A 224 8.57 -10.89 27.82
C GLY A 224 8.92 -9.74 26.88
N LYS A 225 9.79 -9.97 25.88
CA LYS A 225 10.15 -8.98 24.87
C LYS A 225 9.24 -9.11 23.65
N LYS A 226 8.90 -7.97 23.03
CA LYS A 226 8.15 -7.98 21.76
C LYS A 226 8.94 -8.67 20.67
N THR A 227 8.28 -9.60 19.99
CA THR A 227 8.78 -10.22 18.77
C THR A 227 9.03 -9.18 17.67
N ASP A 228 9.94 -9.49 16.76
CA ASP A 228 10.23 -8.60 15.63
C ASP A 228 9.08 -8.65 14.60
N PRO A 229 8.59 -7.50 14.12
CA PRO A 229 7.54 -7.45 13.10
C PRO A 229 8.07 -7.92 11.73
N ASN A 230 7.21 -8.65 11.01
CA ASN A 230 7.39 -8.92 9.59
C ASN A 230 6.27 -8.31 8.73
N PHE A 231 5.34 -7.57 9.34
CA PHE A 231 4.19 -6.96 8.69
C PHE A 231 3.90 -5.56 9.26
N CYS A 232 3.66 -4.60 8.38
CA CYS A 232 3.17 -3.29 8.73
C CYS A 232 2.11 -2.81 7.74
N ALA A 233 1.04 -2.19 8.24
CA ALA A 233 0.00 -1.61 7.41
C ALA A 233 -0.44 -0.23 7.92
N THR A 234 -0.79 0.64 6.98
CA THR A 234 -1.40 1.95 7.23
C THR A 234 -2.82 1.91 6.70
N GLN A 235 -3.79 2.29 7.53
CA GLN A 235 -5.18 2.49 7.13
C GLN A 235 -5.50 3.98 7.09
N VAL A 236 -6.11 4.43 6.00
CA VAL A 236 -6.75 5.74 5.89
C VAL A 236 -8.20 5.56 5.48
N THR A 237 -9.10 6.09 6.31
CA THR A 237 -10.51 6.24 5.95
C THR A 237 -10.73 7.67 5.50
N ALA A 238 -11.27 7.87 4.31
CA ALA A 238 -11.44 9.18 3.70
C ALA A 238 -12.77 9.31 2.96
N LYS A 239 -13.24 10.56 2.82
CA LYS A 239 -14.41 10.91 1.99
C LYS A 239 -14.04 10.91 0.52
N VAL A 240 -14.91 10.37 -0.33
CA VAL A 240 -14.75 10.44 -1.79
C VAL A 240 -15.12 11.87 -2.27
N PRO A 241 -14.32 12.51 -3.15
CA PRO A 241 -13.08 12.02 -3.76
C PRO A 241 -11.85 12.16 -2.84
N PHE A 242 -10.93 11.20 -2.95
CA PHE A 242 -9.69 11.16 -2.16
C PHE A 242 -8.52 10.66 -3.00
N GLU A 243 -7.30 11.14 -2.71
CA GLU A 243 -6.07 10.71 -3.36
C GLU A 243 -4.90 10.71 -2.37
N PHE A 244 -4.02 9.72 -2.49
CA PHE A 244 -2.78 9.62 -1.72
C PHE A 244 -1.65 9.02 -2.55
N GLU A 245 -0.43 9.31 -2.15
CA GLU A 245 0.79 8.76 -2.72
C GLU A 245 1.49 7.86 -1.71
N VAL A 246 1.88 6.67 -2.16
CA VAL A 246 2.78 5.76 -1.45
C VAL A 246 4.13 5.81 -2.12
N LEU A 247 5.15 6.18 -1.36
CA LEU A 247 6.51 6.32 -1.84
C LEU A 247 7.37 5.19 -1.28
N PHE A 248 8.17 4.57 -2.12
CA PHE A 248 9.31 3.75 -1.74
C PHE A 248 10.60 4.50 -2.07
N GLU A 249 11.45 4.69 -1.07
CA GLU A 249 12.76 5.33 -1.19
C GLU A 249 13.85 4.32 -0.86
N SER A 250 14.73 4.01 -1.83
CA SER A 250 15.89 3.17 -1.59
C SER A 250 16.97 3.99 -0.86
N GLY A 251 17.52 3.42 0.21
CA GLY A 251 18.65 3.99 0.94
C GLY A 251 19.97 3.94 0.18
N SER A 252 20.03 3.18 -0.92
CA SER A 252 21.21 3.09 -1.78
C SER A 252 21.34 4.22 -2.80
N VAL A 253 20.31 5.07 -2.95
CA VAL A 253 20.31 6.20 -3.89
C VAL A 253 21.07 7.38 -3.27
N PRO A 254 22.29 7.71 -3.75
CA PRO A 254 23.03 8.84 -3.21
C PRO A 254 22.40 10.16 -3.65
N LEU A 255 22.40 11.17 -2.77
CA LEU A 255 22.06 12.56 -3.09
C LEU A 255 20.73 12.68 -3.88
N ARG A 256 19.63 12.17 -3.28
CA ARG A 256 18.27 12.31 -3.84
C ARG A 256 17.95 13.79 -4.03
N LYS A 257 18.08 14.28 -5.27
CA LYS A 257 17.84 15.68 -5.62
C LYS A 257 16.42 16.10 -5.29
N GLU A 258 15.46 15.24 -5.64
CA GLU A 258 14.03 15.50 -5.46
C GLU A 258 13.27 14.18 -5.24
N LYS A 259 12.18 14.25 -4.48
CA LYS A 259 11.25 13.14 -4.26
C LYS A 259 10.34 12.95 -5.48
N LEU A 260 9.97 11.69 -5.76
CA LEU A 260 9.05 11.31 -6.84
C LEU A 260 7.59 11.51 -6.41
N THR A 261 7.20 12.72 -6.05
CA THR A 261 5.86 13.05 -5.53
C THR A 261 5.25 14.25 -6.22
N GLY A 262 3.93 14.40 -6.13
CA GLY A 262 3.21 15.56 -6.64
C GLY A 262 3.60 15.90 -8.09
N LYS A 263 4.08 17.12 -8.32
CA LYS A 263 4.48 17.59 -9.66
C LYS A 263 5.62 16.77 -10.29
N ASN A 264 6.51 16.22 -9.47
CA ASN A 264 7.62 15.41 -9.95
C ASN A 264 7.16 14.03 -10.40
N PHE A 265 6.15 13.48 -9.72
CA PHE A 265 5.44 12.29 -10.18
C PHE A 265 4.74 12.57 -11.52
N ASP A 266 4.04 13.69 -11.65
CA ASP A 266 3.31 14.05 -12.87
C ASP A 266 4.23 14.22 -14.09
N ALA A 267 5.36 14.91 -13.89
CA ALA A 267 6.38 15.07 -14.93
C ALA A 267 6.97 13.71 -15.35
N ALA A 268 7.34 12.87 -14.38
CA ALA A 268 7.91 11.56 -14.66
C ALA A 268 6.91 10.62 -15.36
N LEU A 269 5.64 10.62 -14.97
CA LEU A 269 4.59 9.86 -15.66
C LEU A 269 4.40 10.34 -17.10
N THR A 270 4.40 11.66 -17.32
CA THR A 270 4.25 12.25 -18.65
C THR A 270 5.42 11.88 -19.56
N ASP A 271 6.64 11.88 -19.02
CA ASP A 271 7.83 11.50 -19.79
C ASP A 271 7.87 10.01 -20.11
N GLN A 272 7.39 9.14 -19.23
CA GLN A 272 7.35 7.68 -19.45
C GLN A 272 6.23 7.22 -20.39
N ARG A 273 5.20 8.04 -20.59
CA ARG A 273 4.09 7.78 -21.53
C ARG A 273 4.38 8.15 -22.99
N LYS A 274 5.51 8.83 -23.25
CA LYS A 274 5.95 9.20 -24.61
C LYS A 274 6.61 8.01 -25.31
#